data_AF-A0A948V331-F1
#
_entry.id   AF-A0A948V331-F1
#
_cell.length_a   1.000
_cell.length_b   1.000
_cell.length_c   1.000
_cell.angle_alpha   90.00
_cell.angle_beta   90.00
_cell.angle_gamma   90.00
#
_symmetry.space_group_name_H-M   'P 1'
#
loop_
_entity.id
_entity.type
_entity.pdbx_description
1 polymer ?
#
loop_
_entity_poly.entity_id
_entity_poly.type
_entity_poly.pdbx_seq_one_letter_code
_entity_poly.pdbx_strand_id
1 'polypeptide(L)'
;MGFSEKPAVWTDREPTLDEEIGALGDEDIFDMANLVESQTGVPGIITITTVMGQHGPRVKYFLKPGRHQPSFSVAVASTPRVVANSLSDQDLKRMASDVIAWVALNHEALAAFWWDGADWTSPDVQTFIAGLRKV
;
A
#
# COMPACT_ATOMS: atom_id res chain seq x y z
N MET A 1 43.35 -4.56 -3.90
CA MET A 1 41.92 -4.92 -3.82
C MET A 1 41.12 -3.62 -3.85
N GLY A 2 40.55 -3.26 -4.99
CA GLY A 2 39.72 -2.07 -5.11
C GLY A 2 38.29 -2.41 -4.72
N PHE A 3 37.79 -1.80 -3.65
CA PHE A 3 36.37 -1.80 -3.34
C PHE A 3 35.69 -0.96 -4.41
N SER A 4 34.95 -1.62 -5.30
CA SER A 4 34.03 -0.96 -6.21
C SER A 4 32.75 -0.69 -5.43
N GLU A 5 32.66 0.49 -4.81
CA GLU A 5 31.38 1.02 -4.37
C GLU A 5 30.54 1.24 -5.63
N LYS A 6 29.51 0.41 -5.81
CA LYS A 6 28.47 0.70 -6.78
C LYS A 6 27.77 1.97 -6.28
N PRO A 7 27.82 3.09 -7.00
CA PRO A 7 27.06 4.27 -6.60
C PRO A 7 25.59 3.86 -6.60
N ALA A 8 24.92 4.02 -5.46
CA ALA A 8 23.48 3.86 -5.39
C ALA A 8 22.89 4.89 -6.35
N VAL A 9 22.42 4.41 -7.51
CA VAL A 9 21.68 5.22 -8.46
C VAL A 9 20.35 5.54 -7.78
N TRP A 10 20.28 6.71 -7.16
CA TRP A 10 19.04 7.28 -6.66
C TRP A 10 18.23 7.73 -7.86
N THR A 11 17.39 6.83 -8.35
CA THR A 11 16.33 7.19 -9.30
C THR A 11 15.24 7.93 -8.56
N ASP A 12 14.95 9.16 -8.98
CA ASP A 12 13.87 10.05 -8.49
C ASP A 12 12.43 9.49 -8.72
N ARG A 13 12.33 8.21 -9.06
CA ARG A 13 11.10 7.49 -9.34
C ARG A 13 10.95 6.41 -8.28
N GLU A 14 9.84 6.46 -7.54
CA GLU A 14 9.47 5.34 -6.67
C GLU A 14 9.36 4.07 -7.52
N PRO A 15 9.99 2.96 -7.09
CA PRO A 15 9.91 1.69 -7.79
C PRO A 15 8.44 1.25 -7.91
N THR A 16 8.12 0.59 -9.02
CA THR A 16 6.81 -0.05 -9.16
C THR A 16 6.69 -1.17 -8.12
N LEU A 17 5.46 -1.50 -7.69
CA LEU A 17 5.28 -2.61 -6.74
C LEU A 17 5.91 -3.92 -7.24
N ASP A 18 5.92 -4.16 -8.56
CA ASP A 18 6.56 -5.35 -9.11
C ASP A 18 8.08 -5.34 -8.90
N GLU A 19 8.71 -4.17 -9.00
CA GLU A 19 10.12 -3.97 -8.69
C GLU A 19 10.38 -4.04 -7.18
N GLU A 20 9.47 -3.53 -6.35
CA GLU A 20 9.55 -3.68 -4.88
C GLU A 20 9.43 -5.14 -4.47
N ILE A 21 8.35 -5.84 -4.86
CA ILE A 21 8.13 -7.27 -4.56
C ILE A 21 9.25 -8.13 -5.14
N GLY A 22 9.76 -7.79 -6.33
CA GLY A 22 10.88 -8.52 -6.94
C GLY A 22 12.24 -8.26 -6.28
N ALA A 23 12.37 -7.16 -5.54
CA ALA A 23 13.58 -6.83 -4.77
C ALA A 23 13.55 -7.38 -3.34
N LEU A 24 12.40 -7.86 -2.86
CA LEU A 24 12.22 -8.48 -1.56
C LEU A 24 12.65 -9.96 -1.64
N GLY A 25 13.39 -10.43 -0.64
CA GLY A 25 13.80 -11.83 -0.57
C GLY A 25 12.62 -12.72 -0.15
N ASP A 26 12.72 -14.03 -0.39
CA ASP A 26 11.69 -15.02 -0.01
C ASP A 26 11.39 -15.07 1.52
N GLU A 27 12.17 -14.35 2.35
CA GLU A 27 12.01 -14.26 3.81
C GLU A 27 11.06 -13.13 4.27
N ASP A 28 10.63 -12.25 3.36
CA ASP A 28 9.75 -11.13 3.66
C ASP A 28 8.27 -11.53 3.53
N ILE A 29 7.76 -12.29 4.51
CA ILE A 29 6.34 -12.66 4.58
C ILE A 29 5.55 -11.47 5.12
N PHE A 30 4.91 -10.71 4.24
CA PHE A 30 3.98 -9.65 4.64
C PHE A 30 2.57 -10.19 4.77
N ASP A 31 1.89 -9.82 5.86
CA ASP A 31 0.45 -9.99 5.94
C ASP A 31 -0.19 -8.98 5.00
N MET A 32 -0.80 -9.51 3.94
CA MET A 32 -1.43 -8.73 2.88
C MET A 32 -2.91 -9.07 2.79
N ALA A 33 -3.75 -8.04 2.72
CA ALA A 33 -5.17 -8.21 2.44
C ALA A 33 -5.61 -7.32 1.28
N ASN A 34 -6.34 -7.92 0.34
CA ASN A 34 -7.03 -7.22 -0.73
C ASN A 34 -8.45 -6.90 -0.28
N LEU A 35 -8.70 -5.65 0.07
CA LEU A 35 -9.99 -5.15 0.50
C LEU A 35 -10.84 -4.77 -0.70
N VAL A 36 -12.08 -5.24 -0.73
CA VAL A 36 -13.04 -4.95 -1.80
C VAL A 36 -13.93 -3.76 -1.44
N GLU A 37 -14.66 -3.24 -2.43
CA GLU A 37 -15.60 -2.12 -2.27
C GLU A 37 -16.58 -2.30 -1.10
N SER A 38 -17.09 -3.51 -0.85
CA SER A 38 -18.00 -3.75 0.27
C SER A 38 -17.36 -3.54 1.66
N GLN A 39 -16.02 -3.53 1.74
CA GLN A 39 -15.24 -3.28 2.95
C GLN A 39 -14.74 -1.84 3.05
N THR A 40 -14.55 -1.14 1.94
CA THR A 40 -13.93 0.21 1.92
C THR A 40 -14.89 1.33 1.55
N GLY A 41 -15.98 1.03 0.82
CA GLY A 41 -16.82 2.03 0.15
C GLY A 41 -16.18 2.61 -1.12
N VAL A 42 -14.96 2.20 -1.47
CA VAL A 42 -14.25 2.69 -2.65
C VAL A 42 -14.33 1.66 -3.77
N PRO A 43 -14.83 2.00 -4.98
CA PRO A 43 -14.82 1.10 -6.13
C PRO A 43 -13.40 0.64 -6.47
N GLY A 44 -13.18 -0.67 -6.57
CA GLY A 44 -11.87 -1.27 -6.86
C GLY A 44 -11.33 -2.12 -5.71
N ILE A 45 -10.01 -2.26 -5.66
CA ILE A 45 -9.29 -3.05 -4.66
C ILE A 45 -8.29 -2.16 -3.95
N ILE A 46 -8.36 -2.13 -2.62
CA ILE A 46 -7.31 -1.53 -1.77
C ILE A 46 -6.52 -2.66 -1.13
N THR A 47 -5.24 -2.72 -1.44
CA THR A 47 -4.30 -3.64 -0.82
C THR A 47 -3.64 -2.95 0.37
N ILE A 48 -3.75 -3.60 1.53
CA ILE A 48 -3.02 -3.26 2.74
C ILE A 48 -1.96 -4.32 2.99
N THR A 49 -0.86 -3.91 3.60
CA THR A 49 0.28 -4.77 3.90
C THR A 49 0.93 -4.31 5.21
N THR A 50 1.55 -5.23 5.92
CA THR A 50 2.53 -4.91 6.98
C THR A 50 3.84 -4.42 6.34
N VAL A 51 4.75 -3.85 7.15
CA VAL A 51 5.99 -3.15 6.76
C VAL A 51 6.63 -3.68 5.47
N MET A 52 6.49 -2.99 4.33
CA MET A 52 7.22 -3.35 3.10
C MET A 52 8.52 -2.54 2.93
N GLY A 53 9.65 -3.19 3.18
CA GLY A 53 10.97 -2.67 2.81
C GLY A 53 11.31 -1.29 3.40
N GLN A 54 11.99 -0.43 2.63
CA GLN A 54 12.45 0.89 3.08
C GLN A 54 11.39 2.01 3.02
N HIS A 55 10.15 1.69 2.70
CA HIS A 55 9.14 2.70 2.46
C HIS A 55 8.29 3.00 3.69
N GLY A 56 7.76 4.22 3.75
CA GLY A 56 6.83 4.60 4.81
C GLY A 56 5.45 3.92 4.66
N PRO A 57 4.63 3.94 5.72
CA PRO A 57 3.28 3.38 5.72
C PRO A 57 2.44 3.88 4.55
N ARG A 58 1.83 2.95 3.80
CA ARG A 58 0.99 3.26 2.64
C ARG A 58 0.06 2.12 2.29
N VAL A 59 -1.00 2.45 1.58
CA VAL A 59 -1.89 1.48 0.95
C VAL A 59 -1.76 1.58 -0.56
N LYS A 60 -2.07 0.49 -1.25
CA LYS A 60 -2.07 0.45 -2.71
C LYS A 60 -3.48 0.30 -3.24
N TYR A 61 -3.79 0.97 -4.34
CA TYR A 61 -5.08 0.89 -5.02
C TYR A 61 -4.95 0.30 -6.42
N PHE A 62 -5.91 -0.54 -6.79
CA PHE A 62 -6.09 -1.07 -8.14
C PHE A 62 -7.55 -0.96 -8.60
N LEU A 63 -7.78 -0.71 -9.89
CA LEU A 63 -9.13 -0.76 -10.48
C LEU A 63 -9.70 -2.19 -10.50
N LYS A 64 -8.83 -3.19 -10.62
CA LYS A 64 -9.18 -4.62 -10.65
C LYS A 64 -8.02 -5.44 -10.06
N PRO A 65 -8.27 -6.63 -9.51
CA PRO A 65 -7.22 -7.45 -8.93
C PRO A 65 -6.22 -7.94 -9.98
N GLY A 66 -4.96 -8.12 -9.56
CA GLY A 66 -3.90 -8.75 -10.35
C GLY A 66 -2.53 -8.13 -10.11
N ARG A 67 -1.49 -8.97 -10.06
CA ARG A 67 -0.10 -8.57 -9.73
C ARG A 67 0.42 -7.42 -10.60
N HIS A 68 0.25 -7.53 -11.91
CA HIS A 68 0.75 -6.57 -12.90
C HIS A 68 -0.26 -5.48 -13.28
N GLN A 69 -1.31 -5.28 -12.48
CA GLN A 69 -2.28 -4.24 -12.78
C GLN A 69 -1.70 -2.84 -12.47
N PRO A 70 -1.96 -1.85 -13.33
CA PRO A 70 -1.72 -0.45 -13.02
C PRO A 70 -2.35 -0.04 -11.69
N SER A 71 -1.70 0.88 -10.98
CA SER A 71 -2.03 1.16 -9.58
C SER A 71 -1.50 2.50 -9.11
N PHE A 72 -1.97 2.98 -7.97
CA PHE A 72 -1.30 4.06 -7.23
C PHE A 72 -1.21 3.73 -5.74
N SER A 73 -0.28 4.40 -5.06
CA SER A 73 -0.05 4.24 -3.62
C SER A 73 -0.38 5.54 -2.90
N VAL A 74 -1.08 5.43 -1.77
CA VAL A 74 -1.42 6.56 -0.88
C VAL A 74 -0.71 6.38 0.44
N ALA A 75 0.05 7.38 0.87
CA ALA A 75 0.71 7.37 2.17
C ALA A 75 -0.32 7.37 3.31
N VAL A 76 -0.13 6.49 4.28
CA VAL A 76 -0.87 6.46 5.55
C VAL A 76 -0.22 7.50 6.47
N ALA A 77 -0.85 8.68 6.54
CA ALA A 77 -0.38 9.82 7.30
C ALA A 77 -1.57 10.69 7.75
N SER A 78 -1.33 11.66 8.65
CA SER A 78 -2.35 12.64 9.05
C SER A 78 -2.88 13.48 7.89
N THR A 79 -2.07 13.67 6.85
CA THR A 79 -2.46 14.24 5.56
C THR A 79 -2.09 13.27 4.42
N PRO A 80 -2.97 12.31 4.09
CA PRO A 80 -2.69 11.32 3.05
C PRO A 80 -2.57 11.97 1.68
N ARG A 81 -1.65 11.43 0.87
CA ARG A 81 -1.44 11.86 -0.52
C ARG A 81 -0.96 10.69 -1.37
N VAL A 82 -1.16 10.79 -2.68
CA VAL A 82 -0.56 9.86 -3.63
C VAL A 82 0.96 10.05 -3.63
N VAL A 83 1.70 8.95 -3.50
CA VAL A 83 3.18 8.92 -3.50
C VAL A 83 3.77 8.17 -4.69
N ALA A 84 3.01 7.24 -5.26
CA ALA A 84 3.37 6.52 -6.49
C ALA A 84 2.14 6.36 -7.39
N ASN A 85 2.31 6.37 -8.71
CA ASN A 85 1.22 6.14 -9.67
C ASN A 85 1.71 5.50 -10.97
N SER A 86 0.92 4.55 -11.48
CA SER A 86 1.01 3.98 -12.84
C SER A 86 -0.34 3.91 -13.56
N LEU A 87 -1.42 4.43 -12.97
CA LEU A 87 -2.71 4.62 -13.67
C LEU A 87 -2.62 5.77 -14.68
N SER A 88 -3.58 5.77 -15.62
CA SER A 88 -3.85 6.93 -16.46
C SER A 88 -4.25 8.15 -15.61
N ASP A 89 -3.96 9.36 -16.08
CA ASP A 89 -4.36 10.59 -15.38
C ASP A 89 -5.87 10.69 -15.15
N GLN A 90 -6.66 10.13 -16.08
CA GLN A 90 -8.11 10.10 -15.98
C GLN A 90 -8.57 9.21 -14.82
N ASP A 91 -8.04 8.00 -14.73
CA ASP A 91 -8.39 7.06 -13.66
C ASP A 91 -7.88 7.55 -12.30
N LEU A 92 -6.66 8.12 -12.26
CA LEU A 92 -6.10 8.70 -11.04
C LEU A 92 -7.00 9.84 -10.52
N LYS A 93 -7.38 10.79 -11.38
CA LYS A 93 -8.28 11.89 -11.00
C LYS A 93 -9.64 11.41 -10.50
N ARG A 94 -10.13 10.29 -11.06
CA ARG A 94 -11.42 9.71 -10.66
C ARG A 94 -11.37 9.07 -9.28
N MET A 95 -10.29 8.36 -8.96
CA MET A 95 -10.26 7.48 -7.77
C MET A 95 -9.44 8.05 -6.60
N ALA A 96 -8.50 8.96 -6.83
CA ALA A 96 -7.58 9.41 -5.79
C ALA A 96 -8.28 10.07 -4.61
N SER A 97 -9.34 10.86 -4.83
CA SER A 97 -10.07 11.53 -3.74
C SER A 97 -10.67 10.53 -2.77
N ASP A 98 -11.28 9.47 -3.28
CA ASP A 98 -12.01 8.49 -2.47
C ASP A 98 -11.04 7.61 -1.67
N VAL A 99 -9.92 7.21 -2.29
CA VAL A 99 -8.87 6.46 -1.59
C VAL A 99 -8.19 7.34 -0.53
N ILE A 100 -7.89 8.61 -0.82
CA ILE A 100 -7.33 9.55 0.16
C ILE A 100 -8.29 9.76 1.33
N ALA A 101 -9.59 9.95 1.06
CA ALA A 101 -10.61 10.09 2.09
C ALA A 101 -10.70 8.84 2.97
N TRP A 102 -10.69 7.65 2.36
CA TRP A 102 -10.72 6.39 3.08
C TRP A 102 -9.47 6.17 3.95
N VAL A 103 -8.28 6.50 3.44
CA VAL A 103 -7.04 6.44 4.22
C VAL A 103 -7.06 7.44 5.38
N ALA A 104 -7.51 8.68 5.15
CA ALA A 104 -7.61 9.69 6.21
C ALA A 104 -8.54 9.22 7.33
N LEU A 105 -9.67 8.61 6.95
CA LEU A 105 -10.66 8.06 7.86
C LEU A 105 -10.12 6.87 8.66
N ASN A 106 -9.12 6.14 8.19
CA ASN A 106 -8.60 4.93 8.85
C ASN A 106 -7.13 5.04 9.28
N HIS A 107 -6.54 6.25 9.25
CA HIS A 107 -5.08 6.40 9.29
C HIS A 107 -4.42 5.78 10.52
N GLU A 108 -5.00 5.91 11.72
CA GLU A 108 -4.43 5.35 12.96
C GLU A 108 -4.43 3.82 12.93
N ALA A 109 -5.56 3.22 12.52
CA ALA A 109 -5.69 1.76 12.43
C ALA A 109 -4.76 1.18 11.35
N LEU A 110 -4.66 1.85 10.20
CA LEU A 110 -3.74 1.47 9.12
C LEU A 110 -2.28 1.61 9.54
N ALA A 111 -1.93 2.64 10.33
CA ALA A 111 -0.58 2.80 10.85
C ALA A 111 -0.22 1.71 11.87
N ALA A 112 -1.15 1.35 12.76
CA ALA A 112 -0.97 0.24 13.70
C ALA A 112 -0.80 -1.08 12.96
N PHE A 113 -1.64 -1.36 11.96
CA PHE A 113 -1.49 -2.56 11.13
C PHE A 113 -0.14 -2.60 10.40
N TRP A 114 0.33 -1.45 9.88
CA TRP A 114 1.63 -1.41 9.21
C TRP A 114 2.78 -1.81 10.13
N TRP A 115 2.84 -1.27 11.36
CA TRP A 115 3.97 -1.47 12.27
C TRP A 115 3.87 -2.75 13.11
N ASP A 116 2.68 -3.07 13.59
CA ASP A 116 2.47 -4.14 14.57
C ASP A 116 1.78 -5.37 13.97
N GLY A 117 1.19 -5.24 12.77
CA GLY A 117 0.35 -6.27 12.18
C GLY A 117 1.07 -7.57 11.83
N ALA A 118 2.40 -7.56 11.71
CA ALA A 118 3.18 -8.77 11.43
C ALA A 118 3.18 -9.78 12.60
N ASP A 119 2.93 -9.29 13.82
CA ASP A 119 2.83 -10.12 15.02
C ASP A 119 1.36 -10.48 15.36
N TRP A 120 0.39 -10.00 14.56
CA TRP A 120 -1.02 -10.21 14.81
C TRP A 120 -1.45 -11.62 14.40
N THR A 121 -2.32 -12.22 15.18
CA THR A 121 -2.91 -13.50 14.81
C THR A 121 -3.96 -13.30 13.70
N SER A 122 -4.30 -14.37 12.97
CA SER A 122 -5.36 -14.29 11.96
C SER A 122 -6.69 -13.69 12.51
N PRO A 123 -7.18 -14.06 13.71
CA PRO A 123 -8.32 -13.38 14.34
C PRO A 123 -8.14 -11.88 14.57
N ASP A 124 -6.95 -11.43 14.96
CA ASP A 124 -6.66 -10.01 15.18
C ASP A 124 -6.75 -9.24 13.84
N VAL A 125 -6.16 -9.79 12.78
CA VAL A 125 -6.26 -9.23 11.42
C VAL A 125 -7.70 -9.14 10.94
N GLN A 126 -8.51 -10.19 11.16
CA GLN A 126 -9.93 -10.17 10.81
C GLN A 126 -10.71 -9.12 11.60
N THR A 127 -10.42 -8.97 12.90
CA THR A 127 -11.05 -7.97 13.76
C THR A 127 -10.70 -6.56 13.30
N PHE A 128 -9.43 -6.32 12.97
CA PHE A 128 -8.96 -5.07 12.41
C PHE A 128 -9.67 -4.75 11.08
N ILE A 129 -9.71 -5.68 10.13
CA ILE A 129 -10.39 -5.49 8.84
C ILE A 129 -11.87 -5.17 9.04
N ALA A 130 -12.55 -5.86 9.97
CA ALA A 130 -13.95 -5.61 10.30
C ALA A 130 -14.18 -4.23 10.97
N GLY A 131 -13.17 -3.69 11.63
CA GLY A 131 -13.19 -2.38 12.27
C GLY A 131 -12.93 -1.19 11.34
N LEU A 132 -12.47 -1.43 10.10
CA LEU A 132 -12.22 -0.36 9.13
C LEU A 132 -13.53 0.34 8.73
N ARG A 133 -13.47 1.67 8.69
CA ARG A 133 -14.57 2.54 8.29
C ARG A 133 -14.64 2.65 6.78
N LYS A 134 -15.85 2.87 6.26
CA LYS A 134 -16.14 3.04 4.82
C LYS A 134 -16.38 4.51 4.51
N VAL A 135 -16.10 4.90 3.27
CA VAL A 135 -16.51 6.21 2.71
C VAL A 135 -17.82 6.14 1.95
#